data_AF-A0A7R6W7J5-F1
#
_entry.id   AF-A0A7R6W7J5-F1
#
_cell.length_a   1.000
_cell.length_b   1.000
_cell.length_c   1.000
_cell.angle_alpha   90.00
_cell.angle_beta   90.00
_cell.angle_gamma   90.00
#
_symmetry.space_group_name_H-M   'P 1'
#
loop_
_entity.id
_entity.type
_entity.pdbx_description
1 polymer ?
#
loop_
_entity_poly.entity_id
_entity_poly.type
_entity_poly.pdbx_seq_one_letter_code
_entity_poly.pdbx_strand_id
1 'polypeptide(L)'
;MPLDYYTTDNKVTLHFSKGEIMKFHTTIASLALLSITGIQCANALTTTSAWAVTNAVSGDPHGLWTNGLVLGDTSTNTDEQLKRYSFNTGSLLEYANGTAHLTATASNPSGYTASIDVWFDGYSDTYSTIKTGGGSDTTDWNFYSTVTAGSKITLNSIDYYLGMVNNGTGPVLQIGTGANDKSSVFGASTWLDIYSDAGRSNKLFDTRHWDLNMNLENDPLSGGNSSVPIPAAAWLFGTGFMGLVGMAKRRKLNS
;
A
#
# COMPACT_ATOMS: atom_id res chain seq x y z
N MET A 1 -29.07 -2.12 -44.24
CA MET A 1 -28.51 -0.81 -44.67
C MET A 1 -28.09 -0.07 -43.42
N PRO A 2 -26.88 0.48 -43.34
CA PRO A 2 -26.33 1.05 -42.12
C PRO A 2 -26.99 2.39 -41.79
N LEU A 3 -27.16 2.65 -40.50
CA LEU A 3 -27.67 3.91 -39.94
C LEU A 3 -26.46 4.77 -39.58
N ASP A 4 -26.24 5.86 -40.31
CA ASP A 4 -25.23 6.86 -39.99
C ASP A 4 -25.79 7.88 -38.99
N TYR A 5 -25.03 8.18 -37.94
CA TYR A 5 -25.32 9.26 -37.00
C TYR A 5 -24.31 10.40 -37.20
N TYR A 6 -24.80 11.61 -37.43
CA TYR A 6 -24.03 12.84 -37.30
C TYR A 6 -24.64 13.70 -36.20
N THR A 7 -23.79 14.23 -35.32
CA THR A 7 -24.16 15.20 -34.29
C THR A 7 -23.52 16.54 -34.64
N THR A 8 -24.35 17.57 -34.80
CA THR A 8 -23.93 18.97 -34.65
C THR A 8 -25.07 19.73 -33.96
N ASP A 9 -24.68 20.49 -32.95
CA ASP A 9 -25.43 21.47 -32.17
C ASP A 9 -26.63 20.98 -31.33
N ASN A 10 -26.57 21.29 -30.03
CA ASN A 10 -27.55 20.99 -28.96
C ASN A 10 -28.96 21.56 -29.21
N LYS A 11 -29.69 21.04 -30.20
CA LYS A 11 -31.12 21.27 -30.39
C LYS A 11 -31.81 19.99 -30.85
N VAL A 12 -32.60 19.40 -29.95
CA VAL A 12 -33.54 18.33 -30.32
C VAL A 12 -34.77 18.99 -30.94
N THR A 13 -34.94 18.85 -32.26
CA THR A 13 -36.14 19.30 -32.97
C THR A 13 -36.98 18.08 -33.33
N LEU A 14 -38.17 17.96 -32.73
CA LEU A 14 -39.13 16.90 -33.08
C LEU A 14 -40.13 17.44 -34.11
N HIS A 15 -40.07 16.92 -35.34
CA HIS A 15 -41.08 17.16 -36.36
C HIS A 15 -42.18 16.09 -36.28
N PHE A 16 -43.42 16.53 -36.00
CA PHE A 16 -44.61 15.68 -36.11
C PHE A 16 -45.40 16.08 -37.35
N SER A 17 -45.74 15.11 -38.19
CA SER A 17 -46.58 15.34 -39.36
C SER A 17 -48.03 15.61 -38.93
N LYS A 18 -48.52 16.80 -39.29
CA LYS A 18 -49.93 17.18 -39.46
C LYS A 18 -50.94 16.66 -38.44
N GLY A 19 -51.35 17.59 -37.58
CA GLY A 19 -52.77 17.89 -37.42
C GLY A 19 -53.47 17.21 -36.26
N GLU A 20 -53.11 17.55 -35.02
CA GLU A 20 -54.02 17.51 -33.87
C GLU A 20 -53.49 18.44 -32.77
N ILE A 21 -54.30 19.44 -32.38
CA ILE A 21 -53.97 20.38 -31.30
C ILE A 21 -54.43 19.75 -29.99
N MET A 22 -53.52 19.09 -29.27
CA MET A 22 -53.79 18.54 -27.94
C MET A 22 -53.43 19.57 -26.86
N LYS A 23 -54.44 20.16 -26.21
CA LYS A 23 -54.25 21.08 -25.07
C LYS A 23 -54.00 20.28 -23.80
N PHE A 24 -52.76 20.21 -23.34
CA PHE A 24 -52.43 19.67 -22.03
C PHE A 24 -52.62 20.73 -20.94
N HIS A 25 -53.50 20.47 -19.98
CA HIS A 25 -53.57 21.19 -18.71
C HIS A 25 -52.51 20.59 -17.78
N THR A 26 -51.45 21.36 -17.51
CA THR A 26 -50.38 20.94 -16.61
C THR A 26 -50.73 21.32 -15.17
N THR A 27 -51.26 20.37 -14.40
CA THR A 27 -51.30 20.48 -12.94
C THR A 27 -49.92 20.12 -12.39
N ILE A 28 -49.17 21.11 -11.90
CA ILE A 28 -47.87 20.89 -11.24
C ILE A 28 -48.14 20.31 -9.85
N ALA A 29 -48.05 18.98 -9.72
CA ALA A 29 -47.97 18.32 -8.43
C ALA A 29 -46.52 18.46 -7.91
N SER A 30 -46.31 19.29 -6.89
CA SER A 30 -45.04 19.38 -6.18
C SER A 30 -44.77 18.09 -5.40
N LEU A 31 -43.97 17.19 -5.99
CA LEU A 31 -43.44 16.02 -5.30
C LEU A 31 -42.21 16.46 -4.49
N ALA A 32 -42.38 16.66 -3.19
CA ALA A 32 -41.26 16.88 -2.28
C ALA A 32 -40.49 15.57 -2.11
N LEU A 33 -39.43 15.39 -2.88
CA LEU A 33 -38.48 14.30 -2.73
C LEU A 33 -37.62 14.60 -1.49
N LEU A 34 -37.96 13.99 -0.34
CA LEU A 34 -37.12 14.02 0.84
C LEU A 34 -35.93 13.09 0.60
N SER A 35 -34.84 13.64 0.04
CA SER A 35 -33.58 12.94 -0.08
C SER A 35 -33.01 12.69 1.32
N ILE A 36 -33.17 11.45 1.82
CA ILE A 36 -32.40 10.95 2.94
C ILE A 36 -30.95 10.89 2.45
N THR A 37 -30.18 11.94 2.73
CA THR A 37 -28.73 11.88 2.62
C THR A 37 -28.27 10.81 3.59
N GLY A 38 -27.92 9.65 3.05
CA GLY A 38 -27.29 8.57 3.80
C GLY A 38 -26.14 9.16 4.60
N ILE A 39 -26.19 8.94 5.91
CA ILE A 39 -25.07 9.17 6.80
C ILE A 39 -23.92 8.39 6.18
N GLN A 40 -22.94 9.08 5.61
CA GLN A 40 -21.70 8.45 5.20
C GLN A 40 -21.12 7.83 6.47
N CYS A 41 -21.11 6.49 6.50
CA CYS A 41 -20.34 5.77 7.49
C CYS A 41 -18.92 6.33 7.44
N ALA A 42 -18.47 6.96 8.52
CA ALA A 42 -17.07 7.28 8.67
C ALA A 42 -16.32 5.97 8.47
N ASN A 43 -15.50 5.90 7.41
CA ASN A 43 -14.56 4.80 7.26
C ASN A 43 -13.79 4.72 8.57
N ALA A 44 -13.92 3.61 9.28
CA ALA A 44 -13.11 3.36 10.46
C ALA A 44 -11.66 3.61 10.06
N LEU A 45 -10.95 4.46 10.81
CA LEU A 45 -9.52 4.63 10.66
C LEU A 45 -8.91 3.23 10.65
N THR A 46 -8.39 2.81 9.51
CA THR A 46 -7.56 1.63 9.42
C THR A 46 -6.37 1.88 10.32
N THR A 47 -6.22 1.06 11.34
CA THR A 47 -5.03 1.09 12.20
C THR A 47 -3.85 0.64 11.35
N THR A 48 -3.22 1.60 10.69
CA THR A 48 -1.94 1.43 10.05
C THR A 48 -0.90 1.52 11.17
N SER A 49 -0.29 0.39 11.49
CA SER A 49 0.95 0.39 12.25
C SER A 49 2.09 0.61 11.27
N ALA A 50 3.17 1.26 11.71
CA ALA A 50 4.32 1.55 10.87
C ALA A 50 5.62 1.24 11.62
N TRP A 51 6.58 0.70 10.90
CA TRP A 51 7.95 0.52 11.37
C TRP A 51 8.90 1.42 10.59
N ALA A 52 9.83 2.05 11.30
CA ALA A 52 10.97 2.66 10.66
C ALA A 52 11.86 1.56 10.05
N VAL A 53 12.23 1.76 8.80
CA VAL A 53 13.07 0.83 8.04
C VAL A 53 14.51 1.31 8.11
N THR A 54 15.38 0.47 8.67
CA THR A 54 16.82 0.71 8.75
C THR A 54 17.60 -0.41 8.06
N ASN A 55 18.90 -0.17 7.86
CA ASN A 55 19.78 -1.14 7.22
C ASN A 55 20.04 -2.34 8.12
N ALA A 56 20.25 -3.50 7.49
CA ALA A 56 20.95 -4.59 8.14
C ALA A 56 22.38 -4.16 8.53
N VAL A 57 22.83 -4.56 9.72
CA VAL A 57 24.12 -4.13 10.30
C VAL A 57 25.16 -5.25 10.38
N SER A 58 24.85 -6.47 9.93
CA SER A 58 25.75 -7.63 10.04
C SER A 58 26.06 -8.29 8.69
N GLY A 59 27.28 -8.83 8.58
CA GLY A 59 27.74 -9.62 7.44
C GLY A 59 28.01 -8.77 6.20
N ASP A 60 27.15 -8.95 5.19
CA ASP A 60 27.20 -8.25 3.91
C ASP A 60 26.07 -7.20 3.82
N PRO A 61 26.17 -6.08 4.59
CA PRO A 61 25.03 -5.22 4.87
C PRO A 61 24.57 -4.49 3.62
N HIS A 62 23.29 -4.63 3.31
CA HIS A 62 22.58 -3.82 2.32
C HIS A 62 21.10 -3.78 2.69
N GLY A 63 20.45 -2.66 2.39
CA GLY A 63 19.00 -2.51 2.47
C GLY A 63 18.33 -3.00 1.18
N LEU A 64 18.88 -2.58 0.04
CA LEU A 64 18.50 -3.01 -1.30
C LEU A 64 19.75 -3.53 -2.03
N TRP A 65 19.65 -4.66 -2.72
CA TRP A 65 20.67 -5.15 -3.64
C TRP A 65 20.09 -5.29 -5.05
N THR A 66 20.59 -4.49 -5.99
CA THR A 66 20.14 -4.45 -7.39
C THR A 66 20.90 -5.46 -8.24
N ASN A 67 20.76 -6.76 -7.92
CA ASN A 67 21.50 -7.79 -8.64
C ASN A 67 21.24 -7.73 -10.15
N GLY A 68 22.31 -7.67 -10.94
CA GLY A 68 22.26 -7.52 -12.38
C GLY A 68 22.22 -6.08 -12.91
N LEU A 69 22.15 -5.07 -12.04
CA LEU A 69 22.23 -3.65 -12.40
C LEU A 69 23.33 -2.93 -11.62
N VAL A 70 24.34 -2.42 -12.32
CA VAL A 70 25.42 -1.60 -11.75
C VAL A 70 25.22 -0.16 -12.19
N LEU A 71 25.08 0.75 -11.23
CA LEU A 71 25.02 2.20 -11.47
C LEU A 71 26.07 2.89 -10.60
N GLY A 72 27.02 3.59 -11.22
CA GLY A 72 28.03 4.36 -10.51
C GLY A 72 29.43 4.26 -11.11
N ASP A 73 30.36 4.94 -10.45
CA ASP A 73 31.75 4.99 -10.87
C ASP A 73 32.50 3.77 -10.34
N THR A 74 32.91 2.90 -11.27
CA THR A 74 33.67 1.68 -11.00
C THR A 74 35.16 1.95 -10.78
N SER A 75 35.64 3.18 -10.98
CA SER A 75 37.03 3.55 -10.71
C SER A 75 37.34 3.65 -9.21
N THR A 76 36.32 3.96 -8.39
CA THR A 76 36.46 4.10 -6.92
C THR A 76 35.69 3.05 -6.13
N ASN A 77 34.84 2.25 -6.78
CA ASN A 77 34.00 1.24 -6.14
C ASN A 77 33.99 -0.05 -6.96
N THR A 78 33.81 -1.18 -6.28
CA THR A 78 33.54 -2.46 -6.97
C THR A 78 32.10 -2.53 -7.47
N ASP A 79 31.85 -3.30 -8.53
CA ASP A 79 30.50 -3.58 -9.03
C ASP A 79 29.55 -4.06 -7.92
N GLU A 80 30.04 -4.87 -6.98
CA GLU A 80 29.21 -5.35 -5.87
C GLU A 80 28.83 -4.24 -4.89
N GLN A 81 29.74 -3.31 -4.59
CA GLN A 81 29.41 -2.15 -3.77
C GLN A 81 28.38 -1.24 -4.47
N LEU A 82 28.49 -1.09 -5.78
CA LEU A 82 27.58 -0.24 -6.56
C LEU A 82 26.15 -0.81 -6.67
N LYS A 83 25.99 -2.13 -6.53
CA LYS A 83 24.69 -2.81 -6.47
C LYS A 83 24.01 -2.67 -5.11
N ARG A 84 24.74 -2.26 -4.07
CA ARG A 84 24.24 -2.22 -2.69
C ARG A 84 23.82 -0.82 -2.30
N TYR A 85 22.58 -0.71 -1.88
CA TYR A 85 21.96 0.53 -1.43
C TYR A 85 21.61 0.39 0.05
N SER A 86 21.85 1.46 0.79
CA SER A 86 21.50 1.59 2.19
C SER A 86 20.25 2.45 2.33
N PHE A 87 19.25 1.98 3.07
CA PHE A 87 18.05 2.77 3.41
C PHE A 87 18.44 4.07 4.09
N ASN A 88 17.78 5.14 3.67
CA ASN A 88 17.89 6.47 4.27
C ASN A 88 16.82 6.64 5.34
N THR A 89 17.05 7.58 6.26
CA THR A 89 16.09 7.99 7.27
C THR A 89 14.75 8.43 6.66
N GLY A 90 13.65 8.10 7.34
CA GLY A 90 12.29 8.39 6.87
C GLY A 90 11.67 7.28 6.01
N SER A 91 12.40 6.18 5.78
CA SER A 91 11.86 4.97 5.17
C SER A 91 10.92 4.25 6.13
N LEU A 92 9.76 3.81 5.64
CA LEU A 92 8.67 3.23 6.43
C LEU A 92 8.14 1.96 5.79
N LEU A 93 7.83 0.98 6.64
CA LEU A 93 7.01 -0.18 6.30
C LEU A 93 5.71 -0.09 7.10
N GLU A 94 4.66 0.30 6.42
CA GLU A 94 3.30 0.37 6.94
C GLU A 94 2.60 -0.97 6.78
N TYR A 95 1.74 -1.35 7.71
CA TYR A 95 0.93 -2.55 7.59
C TYR A 95 -0.46 -2.37 8.18
N ALA A 96 -1.45 -2.86 7.44
CA ALA A 96 -2.85 -2.86 7.84
C ALA A 96 -3.63 -3.91 7.03
N ASN A 97 -4.60 -4.57 7.67
CA ASN A 97 -5.61 -5.39 7.00
C ASN A 97 -5.06 -6.45 6.00
N GLY A 98 -3.97 -7.13 6.36
CA GLY A 98 -3.36 -8.13 5.49
C GLY A 98 -2.57 -7.57 4.30
N THR A 99 -2.31 -6.27 4.29
CA THR A 99 -1.42 -5.61 3.33
C THR A 99 -0.25 -4.95 4.04
N ALA A 100 0.88 -4.82 3.33
CA ALA A 100 2.02 -4.04 3.77
C ALA A 100 2.46 -3.08 2.66
N HIS A 101 2.93 -1.89 3.03
CA HIS A 101 3.36 -0.85 2.10
C HIS A 101 4.73 -0.33 2.51
N LEU A 102 5.73 -0.58 1.67
CA LEU A 102 7.08 -0.04 1.82
C LEU A 102 7.18 1.27 1.03
N THR A 103 7.35 2.38 1.75
CA THR A 103 7.74 3.67 1.18
C THR A 103 9.13 4.02 1.70
N ALA A 104 10.14 3.97 0.85
CA ALA A 104 11.52 4.12 1.28
C ALA A 104 12.39 4.86 0.26
N THR A 105 13.53 5.35 0.72
CA THR A 105 14.63 5.72 -0.18
C THR A 105 15.90 5.01 0.26
N ALA A 106 16.77 4.69 -0.68
CA ALA A 106 18.05 4.05 -0.37
C ALA A 106 19.15 4.60 -1.29
N SER A 107 20.38 4.72 -0.80
CA SER A 107 21.50 5.30 -1.56
C SER A 107 22.70 4.36 -1.62
N ASN A 108 23.43 4.36 -2.74
CA ASN A 108 24.67 3.60 -2.90
C ASN A 108 25.92 4.48 -2.68
N PRO A 109 27.13 3.91 -2.59
CA PRO A 109 28.37 4.66 -2.38
C PRO A 109 28.72 5.69 -3.47
N SER A 110 28.13 5.58 -4.67
CA SER A 110 28.28 6.57 -5.74
C SER A 110 27.26 7.72 -5.67
N GLY A 111 26.41 7.75 -4.65
CA GLY A 111 25.40 8.79 -4.46
C GLY A 111 24.12 8.61 -5.27
N TYR A 112 23.97 7.50 -6.01
CA TYR A 112 22.70 7.18 -6.65
C TYR A 112 21.66 6.83 -5.59
N THR A 113 20.44 7.31 -5.79
CA THR A 113 19.32 7.09 -4.87
C THR A 113 18.21 6.32 -5.57
N ALA A 114 17.74 5.26 -4.92
CA ALA A 114 16.52 4.54 -5.22
C ALA A 114 15.35 5.17 -4.46
N SER A 115 14.24 5.43 -5.14
CA SER A 115 12.93 5.65 -4.53
C SER A 115 12.14 4.35 -4.61
N ILE A 116 11.61 3.89 -3.49
CA ILE A 116 10.99 2.57 -3.35
C ILE A 116 9.54 2.77 -2.92
N ASP A 117 8.60 2.24 -3.69
CA ASP A 117 7.16 2.30 -3.44
C ASP A 117 6.53 0.94 -3.78
N VAL A 118 6.31 0.11 -2.75
CA VAL A 118 5.96 -1.30 -2.93
C VAL A 118 4.81 -1.71 -2.04
N TRP A 119 3.72 -2.15 -2.66
CA TRP A 119 2.58 -2.74 -1.97
C TRP A 119 2.66 -4.27 -2.01
N PHE A 120 2.51 -4.87 -0.85
CA PHE A 120 2.49 -6.30 -0.62
C PHE A 120 1.10 -6.74 -0.13
N ASP A 121 0.67 -7.91 -0.59
CA ASP A 121 -0.63 -8.53 -0.29
C ASP A 121 -0.47 -10.06 -0.20
N GLY A 122 -1.56 -10.79 -0.03
CA GLY A 122 -1.55 -12.24 0.11
C GLY A 122 -0.98 -12.68 1.45
N TYR A 123 -1.48 -12.04 2.52
CA TYR A 123 -1.10 -12.31 3.90
C TYR A 123 -1.29 -13.78 4.29
N SER A 124 -0.32 -14.31 5.01
CA SER A 124 -0.36 -15.62 5.67
C SER A 124 0.50 -15.60 6.93
N ASP A 125 0.13 -16.42 7.91
CA ASP A 125 0.94 -16.71 9.11
C ASP A 125 1.97 -17.83 8.87
N THR A 126 1.89 -18.48 7.71
CA THR A 126 2.76 -19.60 7.35
C THR A 126 3.17 -19.54 5.88
N TYR A 127 4.41 -19.93 5.58
CA TYR A 127 4.93 -20.02 4.22
C TYR A 127 6.13 -20.98 4.17
N SER A 128 6.27 -21.74 3.07
CA SER A 128 7.25 -22.83 3.00
C SER A 128 8.63 -22.41 2.53
N THR A 129 8.71 -21.39 1.66
CA THR A 129 9.97 -20.96 1.05
C THR A 129 10.43 -19.65 1.68
N ILE A 130 11.44 -19.72 2.54
CA ILE A 130 11.88 -18.58 3.36
C ILE A 130 13.36 -18.27 3.14
N LYS A 131 13.74 -17.02 3.42
CA LYS A 131 15.14 -16.61 3.61
C LYS A 131 15.54 -16.89 5.04
N THR A 132 16.73 -17.45 5.26
CA THR A 132 17.15 -17.97 6.57
C THR A 132 18.43 -17.37 7.12
N GLY A 133 19.04 -16.37 6.45
CA GLY A 133 20.32 -15.81 6.87
C GLY A 133 20.28 -15.09 8.23
N GLY A 134 19.11 -14.60 8.66
CA GLY A 134 18.90 -14.01 10.00
C GLY A 134 18.42 -14.99 11.07
N GLY A 135 17.86 -16.14 10.66
CA GLY A 135 17.23 -17.11 11.53
C GLY A 135 16.26 -18.01 10.77
N SER A 136 15.86 -19.12 11.39
CA SER A 136 14.93 -20.09 10.80
C SER A 136 13.70 -20.36 11.67
N ASP A 137 13.59 -19.73 12.84
CA ASP A 137 12.39 -19.79 13.66
C ASP A 137 11.36 -18.82 13.08
N THR A 138 10.22 -19.36 12.66
CA THR A 138 9.15 -18.63 11.96
C THR A 138 7.91 -18.41 12.84
N THR A 139 8.01 -18.74 14.13
CA THR A 139 6.85 -18.75 15.04
C THR A 139 6.14 -17.39 15.15
N ASP A 140 6.86 -16.29 14.98
CA ASP A 140 6.33 -14.92 15.01
C ASP A 140 6.31 -14.23 13.63
N TRP A 141 6.48 -15.00 12.54
CA TRP A 141 6.58 -14.42 11.20
C TRP A 141 5.23 -14.22 10.54
N ASN A 142 5.15 -13.16 9.74
CA ASN A 142 4.06 -12.89 8.82
C ASN A 142 4.60 -12.86 7.38
N PHE A 143 3.83 -13.37 6.44
CA PHE A 143 4.23 -13.52 5.05
C PHE A 143 3.26 -12.81 4.11
N TYR A 144 3.79 -12.19 3.05
CA TYR A 144 2.99 -11.54 2.00
C TYR A 144 3.46 -12.05 0.63
N SER A 145 2.64 -12.90 0.04
CA SER A 145 2.99 -13.70 -1.14
C SER A 145 2.82 -12.98 -2.48
N THR A 146 2.29 -11.77 -2.48
CA THR A 146 1.98 -11.00 -3.69
C THR A 146 2.55 -9.59 -3.60
N VAL A 147 3.00 -9.04 -4.73
CA VAL A 147 3.28 -7.61 -4.91
C VAL A 147 2.21 -7.03 -5.83
N THR A 148 1.57 -5.97 -5.40
CA THR A 148 0.48 -5.30 -6.13
C THR A 148 1.00 -4.64 -7.40
N ALA A 149 0.26 -4.77 -8.50
CA ALA A 149 0.62 -4.15 -9.78
C ALA A 149 0.80 -2.63 -9.64
N GLY A 150 1.80 -2.07 -10.32
CA GLY A 150 2.20 -0.67 -10.19
C GLY A 150 3.30 -0.40 -9.14
N SER A 151 3.55 -1.35 -8.23
CA SER A 151 4.70 -1.28 -7.31
C SER A 151 6.01 -1.18 -8.08
N LYS A 152 6.91 -0.29 -7.65
CA LYS A 152 8.12 0.05 -8.39
C LYS A 152 9.28 0.52 -7.51
N ILE A 153 10.46 0.45 -8.08
CA ILE A 153 11.65 1.16 -7.60
C ILE A 153 12.12 2.08 -8.72
N THR A 154 12.24 3.37 -8.43
CA THR A 154 12.77 4.36 -9.36
C THR A 154 14.25 4.58 -9.07
N LEU A 155 15.10 4.36 -10.07
CA LEU A 155 16.55 4.52 -9.99
C LEU A 155 17.01 5.35 -11.19
N ASN A 156 17.71 6.47 -10.94
CA ASN A 156 18.18 7.37 -12.00
C ASN A 156 17.08 7.78 -12.99
N SER A 157 15.90 8.15 -12.45
CA SER A 157 14.69 8.52 -13.21
C SER A 157 14.10 7.40 -14.10
N ILE A 158 14.52 6.15 -13.91
CA ILE A 158 13.95 4.97 -14.58
C ILE A 158 13.12 4.20 -13.57
N ASP A 159 11.87 3.93 -13.93
CA ASP A 159 10.98 3.08 -13.16
C ASP A 159 11.21 1.61 -13.47
N TYR A 160 11.48 0.83 -12.43
CA TYR A 160 11.59 -0.63 -12.47
C TYR A 160 10.39 -1.22 -11.74
N TYR A 161 9.52 -1.91 -12.46
CA TYR A 161 8.31 -2.50 -11.88
C TYR A 161 8.61 -3.83 -11.24
N LEU A 162 7.89 -4.14 -10.16
CA LEU A 162 8.23 -5.28 -9.30
C LEU A 162 7.18 -6.37 -9.40
N GLY A 163 7.61 -7.62 -9.34
CA GLY A 163 6.78 -8.78 -9.08
C GLY A 163 7.44 -9.67 -8.02
N MET A 164 6.67 -10.61 -7.47
CA MET A 164 7.23 -11.59 -6.54
C MET A 164 8.08 -12.60 -7.29
N VAL A 165 9.23 -12.94 -6.73
CA VAL A 165 10.14 -13.91 -7.33
C VAL A 165 9.42 -15.24 -7.61
N ASN A 166 9.62 -15.77 -8.82
CA ASN A 166 8.97 -16.99 -9.29
C ASN A 166 7.44 -16.98 -9.08
N ASN A 167 6.79 -15.83 -9.32
CA ASN A 167 5.37 -15.63 -9.11
C ASN A 167 4.88 -16.01 -7.71
N GLY A 168 5.69 -15.70 -6.67
CA GLY A 168 5.32 -15.97 -5.29
C GLY A 168 5.48 -17.44 -4.89
N THR A 169 6.42 -18.16 -5.50
CA THR A 169 6.87 -19.50 -5.06
C THR A 169 8.28 -19.50 -4.45
N GLY A 170 9.06 -18.44 -4.69
CA GLY A 170 10.32 -18.20 -4.00
C GLY A 170 10.13 -17.44 -2.68
N PRO A 171 11.22 -16.93 -2.07
CA PRO A 171 11.12 -16.21 -0.81
C PRO A 171 10.29 -14.94 -0.92
N VAL A 172 9.18 -14.91 -0.18
CA VAL A 172 8.22 -13.81 -0.19
C VAL A 172 8.59 -12.71 0.80
N LEU A 173 7.79 -11.66 0.93
CA LEU A 173 8.00 -10.73 2.05
C LEU A 173 7.71 -11.46 3.34
N GLN A 174 8.74 -11.63 4.15
CA GLN A 174 8.69 -12.17 5.50
C GLN A 174 8.96 -11.04 6.50
N ILE A 175 8.18 -10.96 7.57
CA ILE A 175 8.31 -9.98 8.64
C ILE A 175 8.27 -10.70 9.99
N GLY A 176 9.26 -10.48 10.85
CA GLY A 176 9.34 -11.16 12.15
C GLY A 176 10.74 -11.11 12.76
N THR A 177 10.93 -11.75 13.92
CA THR A 177 12.25 -11.84 14.57
C THR A 177 13.18 -12.75 13.78
N GLY A 178 14.31 -12.22 13.30
CA GLY A 178 15.23 -12.95 12.44
C GLY A 178 14.77 -13.09 10.99
N ALA A 179 13.66 -12.45 10.60
CA ALA A 179 13.15 -12.47 9.23
C ALA A 179 13.99 -11.64 8.26
N ASN A 180 14.86 -10.76 8.75
CA ASN A 180 15.86 -10.09 7.91
C ASN A 180 16.98 -11.09 7.57
N ASP A 181 17.18 -11.44 6.30
CA ASP A 181 18.24 -12.39 5.89
C ASP A 181 19.66 -11.96 6.28
N LYS A 182 19.86 -10.70 6.67
CA LYS A 182 21.15 -10.14 7.06
C LYS A 182 21.27 -9.83 8.55
N SER A 183 20.25 -10.10 9.37
CA SER A 183 20.29 -9.83 10.81
C SER A 183 19.30 -10.68 11.61
N SER A 184 19.64 -11.06 12.84
CA SER A 184 18.77 -11.82 13.73
C SER A 184 17.75 -10.98 14.51
N VAL A 185 17.76 -9.65 14.33
CA VAL A 185 16.80 -8.75 14.99
C VAL A 185 15.42 -8.80 14.33
N PHE A 186 14.42 -8.15 14.93
CA PHE A 186 13.12 -7.95 14.29
C PHE A 186 13.28 -7.17 12.98
N GLY A 187 12.73 -7.72 11.90
CA GLY A 187 13.03 -7.22 10.58
C GLY A 187 12.12 -7.80 9.51
N ALA A 188 12.48 -7.52 8.27
CA ALA A 188 11.82 -8.08 7.11
C ALA A 188 12.81 -8.32 5.97
N SER A 189 12.48 -9.24 5.08
CA SER A 189 13.23 -9.39 3.82
C SER A 189 12.37 -9.98 2.71
N THR A 190 12.79 -9.80 1.46
CA THR A 190 12.12 -10.39 0.29
C THR A 190 13.01 -10.43 -0.94
N TRP A 191 12.70 -11.30 -1.89
CA TRP A 191 13.25 -11.27 -3.24
C TRP A 191 12.20 -10.83 -4.27
N LEU A 192 12.62 -10.00 -5.20
CA LEU A 192 11.76 -9.36 -6.19
C LEU A 192 12.26 -9.64 -7.62
N ASP A 193 11.33 -10.04 -8.48
CA ASP A 193 11.51 -10.02 -9.92
C ASP A 193 11.27 -8.61 -10.45
N ILE A 194 12.07 -8.20 -11.43
CA ILE A 194 12.07 -6.84 -11.95
C ILE A 194 11.56 -6.83 -13.38
N TYR A 195 10.80 -5.80 -13.76
CA TYR A 195 10.15 -5.67 -15.05
C TYR A 195 10.33 -4.26 -15.59
N SER A 196 10.40 -4.15 -16.93
CA SER A 196 10.49 -2.85 -17.61
C SER A 196 9.14 -2.13 -17.77
N ASP A 197 8.03 -2.80 -17.48
CA ASP A 197 6.68 -2.29 -17.69
C ASP A 197 5.74 -2.62 -16.51
N ALA A 198 4.75 -1.76 -16.29
CA ALA A 198 3.78 -1.91 -15.19
C ALA A 198 2.91 -3.18 -15.32
N GLY A 199 2.72 -3.66 -16.56
CA GLY A 199 2.01 -4.90 -16.85
C GLY A 199 2.82 -6.16 -16.56
N ARG A 200 4.10 -6.03 -16.18
CA ARG A 200 5.04 -7.11 -15.88
C ARG A 200 5.19 -8.08 -17.06
N SER A 201 5.14 -7.57 -18.28
CA SER A 201 5.22 -8.37 -19.50
C SER A 201 6.66 -8.72 -19.86
N ASN A 202 7.62 -7.85 -19.50
CA ASN A 202 9.02 -8.01 -19.86
C ASN A 202 9.91 -8.02 -18.60
N LYS A 203 10.18 -9.24 -18.11
CA LYS A 203 11.07 -9.49 -16.97
C LYS A 203 12.51 -9.15 -17.33
N LEU A 204 13.13 -8.36 -16.47
CA LEU A 204 14.53 -7.99 -16.50
C LEU A 204 15.34 -8.95 -15.61
N PHE A 205 16.60 -9.16 -15.99
CA PHE A 205 17.61 -9.91 -15.22
C PHE A 205 17.37 -11.43 -15.02
N ASP A 206 16.37 -12.01 -15.68
CA ASP A 206 16.12 -13.46 -15.80
C ASP A 206 16.24 -14.25 -14.48
N THR A 207 17.36 -14.94 -14.23
CA THR A 207 17.64 -15.74 -13.03
C THR A 207 18.07 -14.92 -11.81
N ARG A 208 18.28 -13.61 -11.97
CA ARG A 208 18.64 -12.68 -10.90
C ARG A 208 17.38 -11.99 -10.38
N HIS A 209 17.39 -11.71 -9.08
CA HIS A 209 16.34 -11.00 -8.36
C HIS A 209 16.96 -9.83 -7.60
N TRP A 210 16.18 -8.80 -7.31
CA TRP A 210 16.60 -7.81 -6.32
C TRP A 210 16.25 -8.29 -4.93
N ASP A 211 17.07 -7.88 -3.97
CA ASP A 211 16.92 -8.28 -2.57
C ASP A 211 16.65 -7.06 -1.69
N LEU A 212 15.64 -7.16 -0.81
CA LEU A 212 15.37 -6.19 0.24
C LEU A 212 15.62 -6.84 1.60
N ASN A 213 16.37 -6.16 2.47
CA ASN A 213 16.75 -6.63 3.80
C ASN A 213 16.63 -5.46 4.81
N MET A 214 15.61 -5.52 5.66
CA MET A 214 15.16 -4.41 6.49
C MET A 214 15.25 -4.77 7.97
N ASN A 215 15.95 -3.95 8.75
CA ASN A 215 15.72 -3.92 10.19
C ASN A 215 14.48 -3.05 10.43
N LEU A 216 13.61 -3.52 11.32
CA LEU A 216 12.35 -2.84 11.61
C LEU A 216 12.35 -2.41 13.08
N GLU A 217 12.21 -1.11 13.28
CA GLU A 217 12.12 -0.51 14.61
C GLU A 217 10.77 0.19 14.74
N ASN A 218 10.25 0.31 15.96
CA ASN A 218 9.06 1.13 16.17
C ASN A 218 9.34 2.53 15.63
N ASP A 219 8.48 3.03 14.74
CA ASP A 219 8.70 4.32 14.11
C ASP A 219 8.83 5.41 15.19
N PRO A 220 10.01 6.05 15.35
CA PRO A 220 10.20 7.06 16.38
C PRO A 220 9.35 8.31 16.14
N LEU A 221 8.84 8.52 14.91
CA LEU A 221 7.93 9.63 14.57
C LEU A 221 6.46 9.32 14.91
N SER A 222 6.11 8.05 15.11
CA SER A 222 4.76 7.61 15.49
C SER A 222 4.40 7.88 16.97
N GLY A 223 5.30 8.50 17.75
CA GLY A 223 5.01 8.93 19.11
C GLY A 223 4.90 7.79 20.12
N GLY A 224 5.51 6.63 19.86
CA GLY A 224 5.78 5.58 20.84
C GLY A 224 4.56 4.90 21.48
N ASN A 225 3.34 5.24 21.06
CA ASN A 225 2.12 4.64 21.58
C ASN A 225 1.47 3.80 20.48
N SER A 226 1.79 2.51 20.49
CA SER A 226 0.86 1.45 20.07
C SER A 226 -0.33 1.40 21.03
N SER A 227 -1.00 2.53 21.26
CA SER A 227 -2.37 2.52 21.71
C SER A 227 -3.18 2.38 20.43
N VAL A 228 -3.62 1.14 20.17
CA VAL A 228 -4.80 0.88 19.34
C VAL A 228 -5.75 2.07 19.50
N PRO A 229 -6.06 2.84 18.44
CA PRO A 229 -7.05 3.90 18.50
C PRO A 229 -8.25 3.30 19.19
N ILE A 230 -8.55 3.82 20.39
CA ILE A 230 -9.74 3.37 21.10
C ILE A 230 -10.85 3.58 20.08
N PRO A 231 -11.51 2.50 19.58
CA PRO A 231 -12.38 2.64 18.44
C PRO A 231 -13.38 3.75 18.75
N ALA A 232 -13.82 4.50 17.75
CA ALA A 232 -14.84 5.53 17.93
C ALA A 232 -16.04 5.05 18.78
N ALA A 233 -16.24 3.72 18.91
CA ALA A 233 -16.99 3.07 19.98
C ALA A 233 -16.80 3.67 21.39
N ALA A 234 -15.61 3.91 21.95
CA ALA A 234 -15.51 4.47 23.30
C ALA A 234 -16.02 5.92 23.38
N TRP A 235 -15.81 6.70 22.32
CA TRP A 235 -16.39 8.04 22.19
C TRP A 235 -17.91 7.96 22.02
N LEU A 236 -18.40 7.04 21.19
CA LEU A 236 -19.81 6.77 20.93
C LEU A 236 -20.54 6.26 22.19
N PHE A 237 -19.91 5.34 22.94
CA PHE A 237 -20.36 4.86 24.24
C PHE A 237 -20.37 6.00 25.26
N GLY A 238 -19.33 6.85 25.27
CA GLY A 238 -19.29 8.05 26.12
C GLY A 238 -20.44 9.02 25.83
N THR A 239 -20.68 9.36 24.56
CA THR A 239 -21.77 10.26 24.17
C THR A 239 -23.16 9.63 24.33
N GLY A 240 -23.29 8.34 24.03
CA GLY A 240 -24.54 7.60 24.19
C GLY A 240 -24.95 7.50 25.66
N PHE A 241 -23.98 7.27 26.56
CA PHE A 241 -24.21 7.26 27.99
C PHE A 241 -24.63 8.63 28.52
N MET A 242 -23.97 9.72 28.09
CA MET A 242 -24.39 11.07 28.46
C MET A 242 -25.79 11.43 27.95
N GLY A 243 -26.16 10.98 26.74
CA GLY A 243 -27.50 11.13 26.20
C GLY A 243 -28.58 10.43 27.05
N LEU A 244 -28.31 9.18 27.46
CA LEU A 244 -29.21 8.41 28.33
C LEU A 244 -29.37 9.03 29.73
N VAL A 245 -28.28 9.50 30.34
CA VAL A 245 -28.33 10.19 31.64
C VAL A 245 -29.11 11.51 31.56
N GLY A 246 -28.94 12.25 30.46
CA GLY A 246 -29.71 13.47 30.19
C GLY A 246 -31.23 13.21 30.07
N MET A 247 -31.62 12.14 29.36
CA MET A 247 -33.03 11.76 29.23
C MET A 247 -33.63 11.25 30.54
N ALA A 248 -32.86 10.52 31.35
CA ALA A 248 -33.30 10.03 32.66
C ALA A 248 -33.59 11.18 33.65
N LYS A 249 -32.79 12.25 33.64
CA LYS A 249 -33.03 13.44 34.49
C LYS A 249 -34.29 14.22 34.09
N ARG A 250 -34.63 14.27 32.80
CA ARG A 250 -35.82 14.99 32.31
C ARG A 250 -37.13 14.34 32.77
N ARG A 251 -37.16 13.01 32.96
CA ARG A 251 -38.35 12.29 33.45
C ARG A 251 -38.70 12.57 34.91
N LYS A 252 -37.71 12.93 35.75
CA LYS A 252 -37.94 13.28 37.17
C LYS A 252 -38.47 14.70 37.40
N LEU A 253 -38.43 15.58 36.39
CA LEU A 253 -38.89 16.96 36.51
C LEU A 253 -40.35 17.16 36.06
N ASN A 254 -40.96 16.13 35.44
CA ASN A 254 -42.34 16.16 34.95
C ASN A 254 -43.28 15.19 35.70
N SER A 255 -42.86 14.69 36.86
CA SER A 255 -43.62 13.85 37.80
C SER A 255 -43.64 14.51 39.16
#